data_AF-A0A3B9DQ93-F1
#
_entry.id   AF-A0A3B9DQ93-F1
#
_cell.length_a   1.000
_cell.length_b   1.000
_cell.length_c   1.000
_cell.angle_alpha   90.00
_cell.angle_beta   90.00
_cell.angle_gamma   90.00
#
_symmetry.space_group_name_H-M   'P 1'
#
loop_
_entity.id
_entity.type
_entity.pdbx_description
1 polymer ?
#
loop_
_entity_poly.entity_id
_entity_poly.type
_entity_poly.pdbx_seq_one_letter_code
_entity_poly.pdbx_strand_id
1 'polypeptide(L)'
;IVGLLTNALGDAQNSHDLGEVFRLLDYTETGGAPLLGVNGIPIICHGSSPPKAIEGAIYVADRAAKASMVSHFIGALARPTESGSAV
;
A
#
# COMPACT_ATOMS: atom_id res chain seq x y z
N ILE A 1 -7.77 9.98 4.38
CA ILE A 1 -8.82 9.99 3.32
C ILE A 1 -9.27 11.41 3.02
N VAL A 2 -9.86 12.15 3.97
CA VAL A 2 -10.34 13.52 3.73
C VAL A 2 -9.25 14.45 3.17
N GLY A 3 -8.08 14.53 3.82
CA GLY A 3 -6.97 15.38 3.33
C GLY A 3 -6.37 14.96 1.98
N LEU A 4 -6.48 13.68 1.62
CA LEU A 4 -6.02 13.17 0.31
C LEU A 4 -7.01 13.59 -0.79
N LEU A 5 -8.31 13.54 -0.49
CA LEU A 5 -9.37 14.05 -1.36
C LEU A 5 -9.31 15.57 -1.52
N THR A 6 -8.97 16.31 -0.46
CA THR A 6 -8.85 17.78 -0.53
C THR A 6 -7.72 18.21 -1.48
N ASN A 7 -6.59 17.49 -1.48
CA ASN A 7 -5.47 17.78 -2.39
C ASN A 7 -5.84 17.47 -3.86
N ALA A 8 -6.42 16.29 -4.11
CA ALA A 8 -6.80 15.88 -5.47
C ALA A 8 -7.90 16.78 -6.07
N LEU A 9 -8.86 17.22 -5.26
CA LEU A 9 -9.91 18.15 -5.68
C LEU A 9 -9.38 19.59 -5.85
N GLY A 10 -8.34 19.97 -5.11
CA GLY A 10 -7.64 21.25 -5.28
C GLY A 10 -6.97 21.37 -6.65
N ASP A 11 -6.34 20.28 -7.12
CA ASP A 11 -5.72 20.21 -8.45
C ASP A 11 -6.77 20.09 -9.58
N ALA A 12 -7.90 19.44 -9.32
CA ALA A 12 -8.99 19.24 -10.30
C ALA A 12 -9.81 20.49 -10.62
N GLN A 13 -9.67 21.60 -9.89
CA GLN A 13 -10.31 22.88 -10.27
C GLN A 13 -9.75 23.45 -11.59
N ASN A 14 -8.58 22.96 -12.05
CA ASN A 14 -7.91 23.46 -13.26
C ASN A 14 -8.07 22.54 -14.49
N SER A 15 -8.60 21.33 -14.32
CA SER A 15 -8.88 20.39 -15.42
C SER A 15 -10.13 19.59 -15.11
N HIS A 16 -11.09 19.56 -16.04
CA HIS A 16 -12.31 18.74 -15.99
C HIS A 16 -12.04 17.22 -16.07
N ASP A 17 -11.03 16.70 -15.37
CA ASP A 17 -10.68 15.28 -15.34
C ASP A 17 -10.86 14.72 -13.93
N LEU A 18 -12.06 14.23 -13.66
CA LEU A 18 -12.40 13.51 -12.43
C LEU A 18 -11.82 12.09 -12.42
N GLY A 19 -11.22 11.61 -13.52
CA GLY A 19 -10.71 10.26 -13.66
C GLY A 19 -9.62 9.91 -12.65
N GLU A 20 -8.70 10.84 -12.36
CA GLU A 20 -7.63 10.68 -11.37
C GLU A 20 -8.18 10.49 -9.94
N VAL A 21 -9.27 11.20 -9.59
CA VAL A 21 -9.91 11.08 -8.27
C VAL A 21 -10.56 9.70 -8.11
N PHE A 22 -11.18 9.19 -9.17
CA PHE A 22 -11.81 7.86 -9.13
C PHE A 22 -10.79 6.73 -9.09
N ARG A 23 -9.62 6.86 -9.74
CA ARG A 23 -8.52 5.87 -9.60
C ARG A 23 -8.03 5.71 -8.18
N LEU A 24 -8.01 6.81 -7.41
CA LEU A 24 -7.63 6.79 -6.00
C LEU A 24 -8.63 6.01 -5.12
N LEU A 25 -9.87 5.88 -5.58
CA LEU A 25 -10.96 5.18 -4.90
C LEU A 25 -11.19 3.76 -5.45
N ASP A 26 -10.66 3.45 -6.63
CA ASP A 26 -10.76 2.13 -7.23
C ASP A 26 -9.66 1.20 -6.69
N TYR A 27 -10.06 0.33 -5.75
CA TYR A 27 -9.14 -0.65 -5.16
C TYR A 27 -8.54 -1.62 -6.19
N THR A 28 -9.18 -1.77 -7.37
CA THR A 28 -8.69 -2.65 -8.44
C THR A 28 -7.45 -2.11 -9.14
N GLU A 29 -7.18 -0.80 -9.02
CA GLU A 29 -6.00 -0.14 -9.59
C GLU A 29 -4.72 -0.45 -8.79
N THR A 30 -4.84 -0.74 -7.48
CA THR A 30 -3.68 -0.96 -6.59
C THR A 30 -3.12 -2.38 -6.60
N GLY A 31 -3.83 -3.36 -7.18
CA GLY A 31 -3.42 -4.77 -7.22
C GLY A 31 -3.82 -5.56 -5.97
N GLY A 32 -2.85 -6.24 -5.34
CA GLY A 32 -3.07 -7.06 -4.14
C GLY A 32 -2.45 -6.48 -2.87
N ALA A 33 -2.71 -7.13 -1.73
CA ALA A 33 -2.21 -6.69 -0.42
C ALA A 33 -1.03 -7.56 0.06
N PRO A 34 0.02 -6.98 0.66
CA PRO A 34 1.08 -7.76 1.30
C PRO A 34 0.56 -8.56 2.50
N LEU A 35 0.89 -9.86 2.56
CA LEU A 35 0.67 -10.66 3.77
C LEU A 35 1.87 -10.51 4.71
N LEU A 36 1.62 -9.90 5.87
CA LEU A 36 2.64 -9.61 6.89
C LEU A 36 2.86 -10.80 7.83
N GLY A 37 3.99 -10.80 8.52
CA GLY A 37 4.33 -11.84 9.50
C GLY A 37 4.95 -13.11 8.91
N VAL A 38 5.25 -13.10 7.62
CA VAL A 38 6.04 -14.16 6.97
C VAL A 38 7.45 -13.66 6.61
N ASN A 39 8.41 -14.57 6.48
CA ASN A 39 9.76 -14.24 6.01
C ASN A 39 9.81 -14.12 4.47
N GLY A 40 9.05 -13.19 3.92
CA GLY A 40 8.93 -12.99 2.47
C GLY A 40 7.95 -11.89 2.10
N ILE A 41 7.67 -11.75 0.80
CA ILE A 41 6.76 -10.73 0.24
C ILE A 41 5.63 -11.41 -0.56
N PRO A 42 4.77 -12.23 0.07
CA PRO A 42 3.55 -12.70 -0.58
C PRO A 42 2.57 -11.55 -0.77
N ILE A 43 1.98 -11.49 -1.97
CA ILE A 43 0.89 -10.57 -2.29
C ILE A 43 -0.39 -11.39 -2.48
N ILE A 44 -1.41 -11.09 -1.68
CA ILE A 44 -2.73 -11.73 -1.79
C ILE A 44 -3.57 -10.95 -2.80
N CYS A 45 -4.07 -11.66 -3.82
CA CYS A 45 -4.99 -11.14 -4.84
C CYS A 45 -6.36 -11.83 -4.73
N HIS A 46 -7.41 -11.20 -5.24
CA HIS A 46 -8.72 -11.86 -5.40
C HIS A 46 -8.66 -12.90 -6.54
N GLY A 47 -9.41 -14.00 -6.42
CA GLY A 47 -9.44 -15.04 -7.46
C GLY A 47 -9.98 -14.55 -8.81
N SER A 48 -10.81 -13.52 -8.82
CA SER A 48 -11.36 -12.86 -10.01
C SER A 48 -10.51 -11.69 -10.53
N SER A 49 -9.27 -11.55 -10.07
CA SER A 49 -8.42 -10.41 -10.44
C SER A 49 -8.14 -10.39 -11.95
N PRO A 50 -8.43 -9.28 -12.65
CA PRO A 50 -8.07 -9.14 -14.06
C PRO A 50 -6.55 -9.01 -14.24
N PRO A 51 -6.01 -9.18 -15.45
CA PRO A 51 -4.57 -9.06 -15.72
C PRO A 51 -3.93 -7.78 -15.19
N LYS A 52 -4.65 -6.64 -15.27
CA LYS A 52 -4.16 -5.34 -14.77
C LYS A 52 -3.94 -5.33 -13.25
N ALA A 53 -4.80 -6.01 -12.49
CA ALA A 53 -4.65 -6.13 -11.04
C ALA A 53 -3.46 -7.02 -10.67
N ILE A 54 -3.19 -8.08 -11.45
CA ILE A 54 -2.00 -8.92 -11.26
C ILE A 54 -0.72 -8.14 -11.57
N GLU A 55 -0.70 -7.33 -12.64
CA GLU A 55 0.41 -6.41 -12.91
C GLU A 55 0.65 -5.46 -11.72
N GLY A 56 -0.42 -4.88 -11.16
CA GLY A 56 -0.36 -4.05 -9.96
C GLY A 56 0.25 -4.79 -8.76
N ALA A 57 -0.16 -6.04 -8.52
CA ALA A 57 0.37 -6.88 -7.45
C ALA A 57 1.88 -7.13 -7.59
N ILE A 58 2.38 -7.33 -8.81
CA ILE A 58 3.82 -7.46 -9.09
C ILE A 58 4.55 -6.16 -8.74
N TYR A 59 4.00 -4.99 -9.09
CA TYR A 59 4.59 -3.70 -8.69
C TYR A 59 4.57 -3.47 -7.18
N VAL A 60 3.56 -3.98 -6.46
CA VAL A 60 3.55 -3.93 -4.99
C VAL A 60 4.68 -4.79 -4.44
N ALA A 61 4.87 -6.00 -4.96
CA ALA A 61 5.96 -6.89 -4.55
C ALA A 61 7.35 -6.27 -4.81
N ASP A 62 7.55 -5.71 -6.00
CA ASP A 62 8.80 -5.03 -6.38
C ASP A 62 9.11 -3.85 -5.45
N ARG A 63 8.10 -3.01 -5.15
CA ARG A 63 8.25 -1.89 -4.21
C ARG A 63 8.62 -2.36 -2.81
N ALA A 64 7.95 -3.38 -2.29
CA ALA A 64 8.25 -3.95 -0.98
C ALA A 64 9.67 -4.54 -0.92
N ALA A 65 10.14 -5.16 -2.01
CA ALA A 65 11.49 -5.70 -2.12
C ALA A 65 12.54 -4.59 -2.12
N LYS A 66 12.35 -3.57 -2.96
CA LYS A 66 13.23 -2.39 -3.05
C LYS A 66 13.29 -1.60 -1.74
N ALA A 67 12.19 -1.55 -0.99
CA ALA A 67 12.13 -0.90 0.31
C ALA A 67 12.70 -1.75 1.46
N SER A 68 13.21 -2.97 1.19
CA SER A 68 13.68 -3.91 2.21
C SER A 68 12.68 -4.11 3.35
N MET A 69 11.39 -4.15 3.00
CA MET A 69 10.26 -4.10 3.95
C MET A 69 10.36 -5.16 5.05
N VAL A 70 10.68 -6.41 4.69
CA VAL A 70 10.82 -7.52 5.64
C VAL A 70 11.95 -7.26 6.64
N SER A 71 13.11 -6.81 6.17
CA SER A 71 14.27 -6.49 7.03
C SER A 71 13.94 -5.35 7.99
N HIS A 72 13.22 -4.33 7.52
CA HIS A 72 12.76 -3.24 8.39
C HIS A 72 11.78 -3.72 9.47
N PHE A 73 10.85 -4.61 9.14
CA PHE A 73 9.95 -5.18 10.14
C PHE A 73 10.68 -6.03 11.17
N ILE A 74 11.60 -6.89 10.74
CA ILE A 74 12.43 -7.68 11.66
C ILE A 74 13.20 -6.75 12.60
N GLY A 75 13.87 -5.72 12.06
CA GLY A 75 14.60 -4.75 12.87
C GLY A 75 13.70 -3.97 13.82
N ALA A 76 12.51 -3.56 13.37
CA ALA A 76 11.56 -2.82 14.19
C ALA A 76 11.01 -3.66 15.35
N LEU A 77 10.69 -4.92 15.11
CA LEU A 77 10.14 -5.85 16.10
C LEU A 77 11.20 -6.41 17.06
N ALA A 78 12.47 -6.46 16.65
CA ALA A 78 13.58 -6.87 17.50
C ALA A 78 13.99 -5.80 18.52
N ARG A 79 13.56 -4.55 18.36
CA ARG A 79 13.80 -3.50 19.36
C ARG A 79 12.98 -3.82 20.61
N PRO A 80 13.60 -3.82 21.81
CA PRO A 80 12.85 -3.87 23.05
C PRO A 80 11.81 -2.75 23.04
N THR A 81 10.55 -3.09 23.32
CA THR A 81 9.57 -2.05 23.60
C THR A 81 9.99 -1.39 24.90
N GLU A 82 10.18 -0.06 24.86
CA GLU A 82 10.31 0.81 26.03
C GLU A 82 8.96 0.79 26.79
N SER A 83 8.60 -0.35 27.36
CA SER A 83 7.41 -0.54 28.19
C SER A 83 7.86 -1.14 29.52
N GLY A 84 8.53 -0.26 30.26
CA GLY A 84 8.96 -0.42 31.64
C GLY A 84 8.88 0.92 32.38
N SER A 85 7.78 1.66 32.22
CA SER A 85 7.40 2.62 33.26
C SER A 85 6.73 1.83 34.37
N ALA A 86 7.54 1.44 35.34
CA ALA A 86 7.06 1.08 36.66
C ALA A 86 6.28 2.27 37.22
N VAL A 87 4.95 2.15 37.30
CA VAL A 87 4.10 2.75 38.34
C VAL A 87 2.84 1.92 38.51
#